data_AF-A0A8H4JM26-F1
#
_entry.id   AF-A0A8H4JM26-F1
#
_cell.length_a   1.000
_cell.length_b   1.000
_cell.length_c   1.000
_cell.angle_alpha   90.00
_cell.angle_beta   90.00
_cell.angle_gamma   90.00
#
_symmetry.space_group_name_H-M   'P 1'
#
loop_
_entity.id
_entity.type
_entity.pdbx_description
1 polymer ?
#
loop_
_entity_poly.entity_id
_entity_poly.type
_entity_poly.pdbx_seq_one_letter_code
_entity_poly.pdbx_strand_id
1 'polypeptide(L)'
;MATPPSETSRTLHPQVSGASSADIDPSIPIRGPEHISDEEGPWAQKTILTFDGGGVRGYASLLVLKRIMTRIRELERKHDDPAHKSSYYPWIGKHEQNANEDDPESERVDDYLPCHYFDYVAGTSTGGLSSIMLGRLRMSVDEALDTYKAFGNAVFGKPRWFHERSFLWYPRAKFSCRKTRAVFQEVVYQTLRRERDCFPSEAETEPLKYREDRTRTIAISWAINKEGGVSKEFVWRSYDNDFSPKAHDSNLWNPSNAGPAHTTAIWEVARATTAAPRYFESIKIIGRKFLDGGMVANNPSLIAIREIHHLHGLVPALFVSIGTGLKVSADAQKNGIPREPNGNIKSLRRAATRDDVRRKQFLKKYIEIGKEWKNWMVDCEGMNGTNGWRGHCRAIGLTEHLYRLNVEGDLHTIPLDDWRPSDTGEETLKFIEEQTKRYLAGPRVNEYITSIAKKAVEVRRQRAATEQWERFAVDVIYRCPDCDNKKYDTRAKLREHLQKGTEHRRQKIADGRELEEKLNASRSFRPDRPVKTGR
;
A
#
# COMPACT_ATOMS: atom_id res chain seq x y z
N MET A 1 -45.27 10.02 18.60
CA MET A 1 -44.52 11.25 18.22
C MET A 1 -43.06 10.97 18.52
N ALA A 2 -42.30 10.60 17.50
CA ALA A 2 -40.88 10.29 17.62
C ALA A 2 -40.07 11.56 17.33
N THR A 3 -39.26 11.99 18.28
CA THR A 3 -38.25 13.03 18.08
C THR A 3 -37.10 12.48 17.22
N PRO A 4 -36.59 13.25 16.25
CA PRO A 4 -35.50 12.81 15.38
C PRO A 4 -34.15 12.87 16.12
N PRO A 5 -33.15 12.04 15.74
CA PRO A 5 -31.80 12.17 16.26
C PRO A 5 -31.11 13.37 15.62
N SER A 6 -30.60 14.29 16.44
CA SER A 6 -29.81 15.43 15.99
C SER A 6 -28.45 14.97 15.45
N GLU A 7 -28.17 15.25 14.18
CA GLU A 7 -26.82 15.31 13.64
C GLU A 7 -26.03 16.40 14.37
N THR A 8 -25.13 16.01 15.27
CA THR A 8 -24.02 16.88 15.67
C THR A 8 -22.72 16.16 15.39
N SER A 9 -22.01 16.67 14.37
CA SER A 9 -20.59 16.45 14.15
C SER A 9 -19.86 16.67 15.47
N ARG A 10 -19.39 15.60 16.11
CA ARG A 10 -18.55 15.70 17.31
C ARG A 10 -17.17 16.19 16.87
N THR A 11 -17.00 17.49 16.79
CA THR A 11 -15.68 18.12 16.93
C THR A 11 -15.12 17.68 18.29
N LEU A 12 -14.02 16.92 18.25
CA LEU A 12 -13.24 16.59 19.44
C LEU A 12 -12.65 17.90 19.98
N HIS A 13 -13.31 18.51 20.96
CA HIS A 13 -12.77 19.66 21.65
C HIS A 13 -11.74 19.22 22.71
N PRO A 14 -10.62 19.94 22.86
CA PRO A 14 -9.64 19.68 23.91
C PRO A 14 -10.28 19.71 25.30
N GLN A 15 -10.05 18.66 26.11
CA GLN A 15 -10.50 18.63 27.50
C GLN A 15 -9.47 19.32 28.41
N VAL A 16 -9.86 20.47 28.95
CA VAL A 16 -9.12 21.20 29.97
C VAL A 16 -9.12 20.37 31.26
N SER A 17 -7.99 19.74 31.59
CA SER A 17 -7.71 19.32 32.98
C SER A 17 -7.53 20.59 33.82
N GLY A 18 -8.03 20.56 35.06
CA GLY A 18 -8.21 21.73 35.95
C GLY A 18 -6.93 22.43 36.42
N ALA A 19 -6.11 22.93 35.50
CA ALA A 19 -5.09 23.92 35.75
C ALA A 19 -5.70 25.33 35.61
N SER A 20 -5.31 26.23 36.51
CA SER A 20 -5.62 27.67 36.49
C SER A 20 -5.52 28.23 35.07
N SER A 21 -6.63 28.74 34.54
CA SER A 21 -6.79 29.23 33.17
C SER A 21 -6.00 30.51 32.83
N ALA A 22 -5.12 30.98 33.72
CA ALA A 22 -4.50 32.30 33.63
C ALA A 22 -3.15 32.31 32.90
N ASP A 23 -2.43 31.19 32.79
CA ASP A 23 -1.06 31.14 32.25
C ASP A 23 -0.95 30.48 30.86
N ILE A 24 -2.07 30.14 30.23
CA ILE A 24 -2.07 29.35 29.01
C ILE A 24 -2.34 30.22 27.79
N ASP A 25 -1.33 30.34 26.92
CA ASP A 25 -1.47 30.96 25.62
C ASP A 25 -2.50 30.17 24.78
N PRO A 26 -3.63 30.77 24.38
CA PRO A 26 -4.67 30.09 23.62
C PRO A 26 -4.21 29.64 22.22
N SER A 27 -3.03 30.09 21.75
CA SER A 27 -2.43 29.63 20.50
C SER A 27 -1.67 28.30 20.61
N ILE A 28 -1.40 27.82 21.83
CA ILE A 28 -0.78 26.52 22.08
C ILE A 28 -1.91 25.55 22.45
N PRO A 29 -2.26 24.57 21.60
CA PRO A 29 -3.39 23.71 21.90
C PRO A 29 -3.09 22.91 23.17
N ILE A 30 -4.01 22.97 24.13
CA ILE A 30 -3.91 22.23 25.38
C ILE A 30 -4.53 20.87 25.11
N ARG A 31 -3.71 19.84 24.97
CA ARG A 31 -4.13 18.43 24.95
C ARG A 31 -5.03 18.03 23.78
N GLY A 32 -4.48 17.30 22.81
CA GLY A 32 -5.30 16.42 21.95
C GLY A 32 -5.89 15.30 22.81
N PRO A 33 -7.03 14.69 22.43
CA PRO A 33 -7.59 13.57 23.20
C PRO A 33 -6.51 12.51 23.47
N GLU A 34 -6.46 12.03 24.71
CA GLU A 34 -5.53 11.00 25.16
C GLU A 34 -5.50 9.84 24.17
N HIS A 35 -4.31 9.27 23.99
CA HIS A 35 -4.05 7.96 23.40
C HIS A 35 -5.31 7.10 23.29
N ILE A 36 -5.97 7.15 22.13
CA ILE A 36 -6.99 6.17 21.83
C ILE A 36 -6.24 5.05 21.10
N SER A 37 -6.18 3.90 21.77
CA SER A 37 -5.46 2.70 21.34
C SER A 37 -5.83 2.31 19.91
N ASP A 38 -5.10 1.37 19.28
CA ASP A 38 -5.53 0.77 18.02
C ASP A 38 -6.94 0.13 18.08
N GLU A 39 -7.54 0.04 19.28
CA GLU A 39 -8.84 -0.55 19.57
C GLU A 39 -9.97 0.48 19.63
N GLU A 40 -9.70 1.76 19.92
CA GLU A 40 -10.71 2.82 19.99
C GLU A 40 -10.24 4.11 19.25
N GLY A 41 -11.17 4.96 18.78
CA GLY A 41 -10.83 6.30 18.24
C GLY A 41 -10.33 6.36 16.79
N PRO A 42 -9.67 7.48 16.36
CA PRO A 42 -9.31 7.72 14.96
C PRO A 42 -8.35 6.69 14.34
N TRP A 43 -7.54 6.03 15.16
CA TRP A 43 -6.58 5.02 14.71
C TRP A 43 -7.21 3.64 14.56
N ALA A 44 -8.30 3.35 15.26
CA ALA A 44 -9.10 2.13 15.09
C ALA A 44 -9.84 2.10 13.74
N GLN A 45 -10.17 3.26 13.18
CA GLN A 45 -10.78 3.43 11.85
C GLN A 45 -9.80 3.09 10.72
N LYS A 46 -9.57 1.80 10.43
CA LYS A 46 -8.59 1.39 9.41
C LYS A 46 -9.04 1.73 7.99
N THR A 47 -8.12 2.25 7.18
CA THR A 47 -8.34 2.58 5.76
C THR A 47 -7.47 1.71 4.86
N ILE A 48 -8.06 1.18 3.79
CA ILE A 48 -7.45 0.12 2.96
C ILE A 48 -7.44 0.54 1.50
N LEU A 49 -6.27 0.44 0.87
CA LEU A 49 -6.07 0.60 -0.56
C LEU A 49 -5.51 -0.69 -1.16
N THR A 50 -6.11 -1.17 -2.24
CA THR A 50 -5.68 -2.38 -2.93
C THR A 50 -5.49 -2.15 -4.43
N PHE A 51 -4.45 -2.77 -4.99
CA PHE A 51 -4.11 -2.67 -6.41
C PHE A 51 -4.04 -4.04 -7.08
N ASP A 52 -4.73 -4.17 -8.20
CA ASP A 52 -4.67 -5.38 -9.00
C ASP A 52 -3.34 -5.53 -9.74
N GLY A 53 -3.02 -6.77 -10.11
CA GLY A 53 -1.98 -7.03 -11.10
C GLY A 53 -2.44 -6.72 -12.53
N GLY A 54 -1.51 -6.27 -13.38
CA GLY A 54 -1.87 -5.96 -14.76
C GLY A 54 -0.74 -5.58 -15.71
N GLY A 55 0.52 -5.84 -15.37
CA GLY A 55 1.65 -5.42 -16.20
C GLY A 55 1.63 -3.90 -16.40
N VAL A 56 1.98 -3.42 -17.60
CA VAL A 56 2.02 -1.98 -17.94
C VAL A 56 0.73 -1.21 -17.64
N ARG A 57 -0.42 -1.89 -17.66
CA ARG A 57 -1.73 -1.31 -17.33
C ARG A 57 -1.83 -0.83 -15.88
N GLY A 58 -0.94 -1.28 -15.00
CA GLY A 58 -0.79 -0.77 -13.62
C GLY A 58 -0.57 0.74 -13.55
N TYR A 59 -0.06 1.36 -14.62
CA TYR A 59 0.04 2.80 -14.74
C TYR A 59 -1.33 3.50 -14.63
N ALA A 60 -2.38 2.91 -15.19
CA ALA A 60 -3.75 3.41 -15.08
C ALA A 60 -4.23 3.47 -13.61
N SER A 61 -3.86 2.46 -12.81
CA SER A 61 -4.24 2.43 -11.40
C SER A 61 -3.59 3.56 -10.59
N LEU A 62 -2.34 3.91 -10.91
CA LEU A 62 -1.66 5.07 -10.32
C LEU A 62 -2.29 6.39 -10.79
N LEU A 63 -2.73 6.51 -12.05
CA LEU A 63 -3.46 7.68 -12.54
C LEU A 63 -4.83 7.86 -11.85
N VAL A 64 -5.54 6.76 -11.60
CA VAL A 64 -6.78 6.79 -10.80
C VAL A 64 -6.48 7.25 -9.37
N LEU A 65 -5.44 6.72 -8.74
CA LEU A 65 -5.00 7.20 -7.43
C LEU A 65 -4.60 8.67 -7.48
N LYS A 66 -3.89 9.13 -8.54
CA LYS A 66 -3.50 10.53 -8.70
C LYS A 66 -4.72 11.43 -8.66
N ARG A 67 -5.81 11.06 -9.35
CA ARG A 67 -7.07 11.82 -9.30
C ARG A 67 -7.70 11.85 -7.89
N ILE A 68 -7.62 10.76 -7.13
CA ILE A 68 -8.05 10.73 -5.72
C ILE A 68 -7.20 11.70 -4.88
N MET A 69 -5.88 11.64 -5.02
CA MET A 69 -4.94 12.50 -4.28
C MET A 69 -5.08 13.98 -4.68
N THR A 70 -5.38 14.29 -5.94
CA THR A 70 -5.73 15.64 -6.38
C THR A 70 -6.99 16.15 -5.68
N ARG A 71 -8.03 15.31 -5.57
CA ARG A 71 -9.26 15.68 -4.85
C ARG A 71 -9.02 15.84 -3.34
N ILE A 72 -8.15 15.02 -2.76
CA ILE A 72 -7.68 15.18 -1.37
C ILE A 72 -6.99 16.54 -1.19
N ARG A 73 -6.02 16.89 -2.05
CA ARG A 73 -5.36 18.22 -2.04
C ARG A 73 -6.37 19.37 -2.11
N GLU A 74 -7.35 19.27 -3.02
CA GLU A 74 -8.39 20.28 -3.17
C GLU A 74 -9.22 20.45 -1.88
N LEU A 75 -9.56 19.36 -1.18
CA LEU A 75 -10.33 19.40 0.07
C LEU A 75 -9.48 19.92 1.23
N GLU A 76 -8.24 19.49 1.34
CA GLU A 76 -7.31 19.91 2.40
C GLU A 76 -6.98 21.41 2.34
N ARG A 77 -6.87 21.97 1.12
CA ARG A 77 -6.64 23.41 0.90
C ARG A 77 -7.89 24.27 1.10
N LYS A 78 -9.09 23.71 0.93
CA LYS A 78 -10.37 24.42 1.09
C LYS A 78 -10.92 24.35 2.52
N HIS A 79 -10.26 23.64 3.42
CA HIS A 79 -10.67 23.57 4.82
C HIS A 79 -10.46 24.91 5.52
N ASP A 80 -11.22 25.18 6.59
CA ASP A 80 -11.09 26.39 7.43
C ASP A 80 -9.69 26.56 8.06
N ASP A 81 -8.94 25.46 8.15
CA ASP A 81 -7.53 25.41 8.56
C ASP A 81 -6.78 24.64 7.46
N PRO A 82 -6.29 25.35 6.43
CA PRO A 82 -5.71 24.73 5.25
C PRO A 82 -4.45 23.92 5.57
N ALA A 83 -4.44 22.65 5.16
CA ALA A 83 -3.26 21.80 5.29
C ALA A 83 -2.52 21.75 3.94
N HIS A 84 -1.43 22.52 3.81
CA HIS A 84 -0.64 22.55 2.57
C HIS A 84 0.15 21.26 2.29
N LYS A 85 0.38 20.46 3.33
CA LYS A 85 1.05 19.15 3.24
C LYS A 85 0.28 18.08 3.99
N SER A 86 0.35 16.86 3.47
CA SER A 86 -0.21 15.69 4.13
C SER A 86 0.45 15.30 5.43
N SER A 87 1.63 15.84 5.76
CA SER A 87 2.26 15.66 7.07
C SER A 87 1.81 16.69 8.12
N TYR A 88 1.05 17.71 7.72
CA TYR A 88 0.58 18.79 8.61
C TYR A 88 -0.03 18.27 9.91
N TYR A 89 0.25 18.98 11.00
CA TYR A 89 -0.34 18.79 12.31
C TYR A 89 -0.41 20.12 13.09
N PRO A 90 -1.39 20.30 13.99
CA PRO A 90 -1.66 21.60 14.64
C PRO A 90 -0.53 22.13 15.54
N TRP A 91 0.30 21.24 16.06
CA TRP A 91 1.36 21.51 17.05
C TRP A 91 2.70 21.98 16.43
N ILE A 92 2.73 22.28 15.13
CA ILE A 92 3.94 22.72 14.42
C ILE A 92 4.06 24.25 14.51
N GLY A 93 5.24 24.74 14.90
CA GLY A 93 5.46 26.18 15.04
C GLY A 93 5.32 26.90 13.71
N LYS A 94 4.81 28.16 13.72
CA LYS A 94 4.58 28.96 12.50
C LYS A 94 5.79 29.09 11.56
N HIS A 95 7.01 28.97 12.09
CA HIS A 95 8.25 29.06 11.30
C HIS A 95 8.54 27.84 10.40
N GLU A 96 7.95 26.67 10.69
CA GLU A 96 8.08 25.46 9.85
C GLU A 96 6.97 25.36 8.78
N GLN A 97 6.08 26.36 8.74
CA GLN A 97 4.94 26.45 7.81
C GLN A 97 5.30 27.05 6.45
N ASN A 98 6.55 27.51 6.25
CA ASN A 98 7.06 28.00 4.96
C ASN A 98 7.12 26.82 3.96
N ALA A 99 5.96 26.44 3.45
CA ALA A 99 5.85 25.87 2.12
C ALA A 99 6.54 26.86 1.18
N ASN A 100 7.46 26.35 0.34
CA ASN A 100 7.80 27.08 -0.87
C ASN A 100 6.49 27.51 -1.54
N GLU A 101 6.43 28.74 -2.07
CA GLU A 101 5.28 29.22 -2.84
C GLU A 101 4.88 28.13 -3.83
N ASP A 102 3.75 27.46 -3.56
CA ASP A 102 3.24 26.38 -4.38
C ASP A 102 2.94 26.97 -5.75
N ASP A 103 3.56 26.43 -6.80
CA ASP A 103 3.18 26.74 -8.18
C ASP A 103 1.69 26.37 -8.37
N PRO A 104 0.78 27.35 -8.49
CA PRO A 104 -0.65 27.09 -8.59
C PRO A 104 -1.01 26.36 -9.89
N GLU A 105 -0.13 26.38 -10.89
CA GLU A 105 -0.30 25.69 -12.17
C GLU A 105 0.16 24.23 -12.12
N SER A 106 0.88 23.82 -11.07
CA SER A 106 1.40 22.45 -10.97
C SER A 106 0.29 21.42 -10.74
N GLU A 107 0.20 20.47 -11.68
CA GLU A 107 -0.66 19.29 -11.58
C GLU A 107 -0.14 18.23 -10.57
N ARG A 108 1.06 18.41 -10.04
CA ARG A 108 1.67 17.47 -9.08
C ARG A 108 1.05 17.60 -7.69
N VAL A 109 1.04 16.49 -6.96
CA VAL A 109 0.46 16.37 -5.61
C VAL A 109 1.48 15.77 -4.63
N ASP A 110 2.77 16.07 -4.83
CA ASP A 110 3.88 15.48 -4.06
C ASP A 110 3.80 15.69 -2.55
N ASP A 111 3.23 16.81 -2.12
CA ASP A 111 3.02 17.10 -0.70
C ASP A 111 1.94 16.22 -0.04
N TYR A 112 1.18 15.45 -0.83
CA TYR A 112 0.10 14.60 -0.39
C TYR A 112 0.45 13.12 -0.60
N LEU A 113 0.98 12.48 0.44
CA LEU A 113 1.43 11.09 0.40
C LEU A 113 0.29 10.11 0.68
N PRO A 114 0.06 9.09 -0.16
CA PRO A 114 -0.99 8.09 0.07
C PRO A 114 -0.86 7.36 1.41
N CYS A 115 0.37 7.14 1.90
CA CYS A 115 0.64 6.53 3.20
C CYS A 115 0.06 7.31 4.40
N HIS A 116 -0.25 8.60 4.23
CA HIS A 116 -0.91 9.41 5.26
C HIS A 116 -2.43 9.22 5.34
N TYR A 117 -3.04 8.65 4.30
CA TYR A 117 -4.49 8.48 4.18
C TYR A 117 -4.93 7.01 4.22
N PHE A 118 -4.03 6.08 3.88
CA PHE A 118 -4.27 4.64 3.83
C PHE A 118 -3.36 3.91 4.83
N ASP A 119 -3.95 3.17 5.77
CA ASP A 119 -3.21 2.34 6.73
C ASP A 119 -2.63 1.10 6.08
N TYR A 120 -3.40 0.50 5.17
CA TYR A 120 -3.00 -0.69 4.44
C TYR A 120 -2.91 -0.39 2.96
N VAL A 121 -1.79 -0.77 2.36
CA VAL A 121 -1.64 -0.79 0.91
C VAL A 121 -1.28 -2.21 0.49
N ALA A 122 -2.17 -2.87 -0.24
CA ALA A 122 -1.99 -4.22 -0.73
C ALA A 122 -1.93 -4.28 -2.24
N GLY A 123 -1.15 -5.21 -2.79
CA GLY A 123 -0.98 -5.30 -4.23
C GLY A 123 -0.53 -6.66 -4.73
N THR A 124 -0.92 -6.98 -5.96
CA THR A 124 -0.46 -8.16 -6.69
C THR A 124 0.27 -7.75 -7.96
N SER A 125 1.33 -8.46 -8.35
CA SER A 125 2.11 -8.14 -9.56
C SER A 125 2.57 -6.69 -9.56
N THR A 126 2.33 -5.93 -10.64
CA THR A 126 2.60 -4.49 -10.72
C THR A 126 1.82 -3.67 -9.69
N GLY A 127 0.65 -4.12 -9.24
CA GLY A 127 -0.03 -3.54 -8.08
C GLY A 127 0.76 -3.75 -6.77
N GLY A 128 1.50 -4.86 -6.64
CA GLY A 128 2.44 -5.10 -5.54
C GLY A 128 3.66 -4.18 -5.58
N LEU A 129 4.10 -3.75 -6.76
CA LEU A 129 5.08 -2.67 -6.88
C LEU A 129 4.49 -1.34 -6.40
N SER A 130 3.26 -1.02 -6.82
CA SER A 130 2.56 0.18 -6.34
C SER A 130 2.39 0.17 -4.82
N SER A 131 2.07 -0.98 -4.22
CA SER A 131 1.95 -1.06 -2.75
C SER A 131 3.28 -0.83 -2.03
N ILE A 132 4.39 -1.36 -2.56
CA ILE A 132 5.74 -1.11 -2.03
C ILE A 132 6.12 0.36 -2.17
N MET A 133 5.94 0.96 -3.35
CA MET A 133 6.29 2.38 -3.59
C MET A 133 5.50 3.32 -2.68
N LEU A 134 4.19 3.16 -2.61
CA LEU A 134 3.30 4.08 -1.91
C LEU A 134 3.25 3.84 -0.40
N GLY A 135 3.33 2.59 0.03
CA GLY A 135 3.25 2.20 1.44
C GLY A 135 4.62 2.17 2.11
N ARG A 136 5.49 1.24 1.69
CA ARG A 136 6.77 0.95 2.35
C ARG A 136 7.85 1.99 2.06
N LEU A 137 7.88 2.52 0.84
CA LEU A 137 8.82 3.57 0.41
C LEU A 137 8.22 4.98 0.52
N ARG A 138 6.95 5.08 0.94
CA ARG A 138 6.23 6.34 1.22
C ARG A 138 6.30 7.39 0.09
N MET A 139 6.39 6.92 -1.17
CA MET A 139 6.42 7.81 -2.33
C MET A 139 5.09 8.55 -2.51
N SER A 140 5.17 9.75 -3.08
CA SER A 140 3.99 10.38 -3.65
C SER A 140 3.47 9.56 -4.84
N VAL A 141 2.23 9.82 -5.25
CA VAL A 141 1.68 9.16 -6.45
C VAL A 141 2.39 9.60 -7.73
N ASP A 142 2.85 10.85 -7.81
CA ASP A 142 3.60 11.34 -8.97
C ASP A 142 5.00 10.72 -9.02
N GLU A 143 5.68 10.59 -7.89
CA GLU A 143 6.95 9.86 -7.80
C GLU A 143 6.81 8.39 -8.18
N ALA A 144 5.71 7.76 -7.78
CA ALA A 144 5.40 6.39 -8.19
C ALA A 144 5.15 6.29 -9.69
N LEU A 145 4.48 7.26 -10.32
CA LEU A 145 4.28 7.34 -11.78
C LEU A 145 5.62 7.51 -12.52
N ASP A 146 6.47 8.43 -12.05
CA ASP A 146 7.79 8.68 -12.62
C ASP A 146 8.68 7.42 -12.52
N THR A 147 8.65 6.77 -11.35
CA THR A 147 9.35 5.51 -11.10
C THR A 147 8.83 4.39 -11.99
N TYR A 148 7.51 4.30 -12.19
CA TYR A 148 6.90 3.31 -13.08
C TYR A 148 7.34 3.49 -14.53
N LYS A 149 7.41 4.74 -15.01
CA LYS A 149 7.90 5.07 -16.35
C LYS A 149 9.39 4.72 -16.51
N ALA A 150 10.22 5.07 -15.52
CA ALA A 150 11.63 4.69 -15.50
C ALA A 150 11.82 3.16 -15.52
N PHE A 151 11.02 2.43 -14.74
CA PHE A 151 11.00 0.97 -14.74
C PHE A 151 10.62 0.41 -16.11
N GLY A 152 9.57 0.94 -16.73
CA GLY A 152 9.12 0.51 -18.06
C GLY A 152 10.19 0.69 -19.13
N ASN A 153 10.88 1.84 -19.15
CA ASN A 153 11.98 2.12 -20.07
C ASN A 153 13.17 1.16 -19.89
N ALA A 154 13.51 0.85 -18.63
CA ALA A 154 14.64 -0.03 -18.33
C ALA A 154 14.35 -1.52 -18.53
N VAL A 155 13.08 -1.93 -18.38
CA VAL A 155 12.66 -3.34 -18.40
C VAL A 155 11.83 -3.66 -19.63
N PHE A 156 10.61 -3.13 -19.76
CA PHE A 156 9.69 -3.44 -20.86
C PHE A 156 10.24 -3.00 -22.22
N GLY A 157 10.96 -1.88 -22.23
CA GLY A 157 11.65 -1.33 -23.40
C GLY A 157 12.87 -2.10 -23.89
N LYS A 158 13.42 -3.02 -23.07
CA LYS A 158 14.67 -3.74 -23.37
C LYS A 158 14.50 -5.26 -23.30
N PRO A 159 13.59 -5.87 -24.10
CA PRO A 159 13.43 -7.32 -24.12
C PRO A 159 14.70 -8.02 -24.63
N ARG A 160 14.92 -9.27 -24.19
CA ARG A 160 15.98 -10.11 -24.77
C ARG A 160 15.65 -10.38 -26.24
N TRP A 161 16.69 -10.52 -27.08
CA TRP A 161 16.50 -10.88 -28.49
C TRP A 161 16.01 -12.32 -28.69
N PHE A 162 16.41 -13.24 -27.80
CA PHE A 162 16.04 -14.66 -27.84
C PHE A 162 15.41 -15.08 -26.51
N HIS A 163 14.14 -15.46 -26.53
CA HIS A 163 13.35 -15.84 -25.36
C HIS A 163 12.13 -16.70 -25.75
N GLU A 164 11.37 -17.14 -24.74
CA GLU A 164 10.21 -18.04 -24.91
C GLU A 164 9.05 -17.44 -25.71
N ARG A 165 9.14 -16.15 -26.06
CA ARG A 165 8.13 -15.41 -26.83
C ARG A 165 8.68 -14.69 -28.07
N SER A 166 9.97 -14.84 -28.39
CA SER A 166 10.53 -14.32 -29.64
C SER A 166 10.25 -15.29 -30.79
N PHE A 167 10.32 -14.80 -32.02
CA PHE A 167 10.20 -15.62 -33.23
C PHE A 167 11.22 -16.78 -33.24
N LEU A 168 12.48 -16.48 -32.88
CA LEU A 168 13.47 -17.51 -32.57
C LEU A 168 13.31 -17.93 -31.11
N TRP A 169 12.53 -18.99 -30.87
CA TRP A 169 12.23 -19.50 -29.53
C TRP A 169 13.50 -19.97 -28.80
N TYR A 170 13.67 -19.54 -27.54
CA TYR A 170 14.75 -19.99 -26.65
C TYR A 170 14.21 -20.11 -25.21
N PRO A 171 14.60 -21.12 -24.40
CA PRO A 171 14.05 -21.36 -23.06
C PRO A 171 14.60 -20.37 -22.01
N ARG A 172 14.33 -19.08 -22.21
CA ARG A 172 14.67 -17.96 -21.34
C ARG A 172 13.49 -16.99 -21.26
N ALA A 173 13.32 -16.34 -20.12
CA ALA A 173 12.29 -15.32 -19.96
C ALA A 173 12.56 -14.10 -20.87
N LYS A 174 11.49 -13.37 -21.22
CA LYS A 174 11.54 -12.16 -22.08
C LYS A 174 12.46 -11.08 -21.51
N PHE A 175 12.42 -10.85 -20.20
CA PHE A 175 13.15 -9.77 -19.54
C PHE A 175 14.28 -10.27 -18.64
N SER A 176 15.32 -9.46 -18.49
CA SER A 176 16.52 -9.84 -17.73
C SER A 176 16.33 -9.64 -16.23
N CYS A 177 16.42 -10.74 -15.46
CA CYS A 177 16.41 -10.74 -14.00
C CYS A 177 17.48 -9.82 -13.38
N ARG A 178 18.66 -9.67 -14.01
CA ARG A 178 19.73 -8.76 -13.54
C ARG A 178 19.34 -7.30 -13.68
N LYS A 179 18.74 -6.91 -14.82
CA LYS A 179 18.29 -5.53 -15.05
C LYS A 179 17.14 -5.18 -14.11
N THR A 180 16.16 -6.08 -13.99
CA THR A 180 15.02 -5.90 -13.08
C THR A 180 15.47 -5.76 -11.62
N ARG A 181 16.46 -6.57 -11.17
CA ARG A 181 17.08 -6.40 -9.84
C ARG A 181 17.70 -5.01 -9.68
N ALA A 182 18.55 -4.58 -10.61
CA ALA A 182 19.24 -3.31 -10.52
C ALA A 182 18.26 -2.12 -10.45
N VAL A 183 17.20 -2.14 -11.26
CA VAL A 183 16.17 -1.09 -11.23
C VAL A 183 15.46 -1.04 -9.89
N PHE A 184 15.07 -2.19 -9.31
CA PHE A 184 14.42 -2.19 -8.00
C PHE A 184 15.36 -1.73 -6.88
N GLN A 185 16.63 -2.13 -6.92
CA GLN A 185 17.64 -1.66 -5.97
C GLN A 185 17.85 -0.15 -6.09
N GLU A 186 17.86 0.39 -7.31
CA GLU A 186 17.96 1.83 -7.54
C GLU A 186 16.77 2.60 -6.97
N VAL A 187 15.54 2.10 -7.16
CA VAL A 187 14.33 2.71 -6.58
C VAL A 187 14.39 2.75 -5.05
N VAL A 188 14.82 1.65 -4.42
CA VAL A 188 15.00 1.58 -2.97
C VAL A 188 16.08 2.56 -2.53
N TYR A 189 17.23 2.57 -3.22
CA TYR A 189 18.35 3.46 -2.92
C TYR A 189 17.94 4.93 -2.98
N GLN A 190 17.30 5.37 -4.08
CA GLN A 190 16.84 6.75 -4.25
C GLN A 190 15.84 7.17 -3.17
N THR A 191 15.03 6.23 -2.68
CA THR A 191 14.13 6.49 -1.55
C THR A 191 14.92 6.68 -0.26
N LEU A 192 15.81 5.73 0.07
CA LEU A 192 16.59 5.78 1.31
C LEU A 192 17.45 7.03 1.41
N ARG A 193 18.04 7.48 0.28
CA ARG A 193 18.85 8.71 0.21
C ARG A 193 18.09 9.97 0.58
N ARG A 194 16.77 9.97 0.46
CA ARG A 194 15.93 11.11 0.85
C ARG A 194 15.68 11.13 2.35
N GLU A 195 15.73 9.97 3.00
CA GLU A 195 15.51 9.80 4.43
C GLU A 195 16.81 9.88 5.24
N ARG A 196 17.92 9.43 4.67
CA ARG A 196 19.24 9.43 5.30
C ARG A 196 20.36 9.31 4.27
N ASP A 197 21.57 9.69 4.68
CA ASP A 197 22.76 9.27 3.96
C ASP A 197 22.85 7.74 3.97
N CYS A 198 22.92 7.15 2.77
CA CYS A 198 23.01 5.71 2.59
C CYS A 198 23.88 5.36 1.38
N PHE A 199 24.41 4.14 1.39
CA PHE A 199 25.14 3.58 0.27
C PHE A 199 24.24 2.70 -0.61
N PRO A 200 24.55 2.53 -1.91
CA PRO A 200 23.82 1.63 -2.80
C PRO A 200 23.70 0.19 -2.26
N SER A 201 24.70 -0.27 -1.51
CA SER A 201 24.71 -1.61 -0.89
C SER A 201 23.60 -1.80 0.16
N GLU A 202 23.15 -0.73 0.82
CA GLU A 202 22.06 -0.81 1.80
C GLU A 202 20.72 -1.14 1.12
N ALA A 203 20.50 -0.68 -0.11
CA ALA A 203 19.31 -1.04 -0.87
C ALA A 203 19.22 -2.53 -1.22
N GLU A 204 20.35 -3.25 -1.16
CA GLU A 204 20.39 -4.69 -1.39
C GLU A 204 19.85 -5.51 -0.22
N THR A 205 19.89 -4.94 0.99
CA THR A 205 19.52 -5.61 2.24
C THR A 205 18.38 -4.93 2.98
N GLU A 206 17.90 -3.77 2.52
CA GLU A 206 16.79 -3.04 3.12
C GLU A 206 15.53 -3.94 3.19
N PRO A 207 15.05 -4.27 4.41
CA PRO A 207 14.01 -5.27 4.61
C PRO A 207 12.62 -4.71 4.31
N LEU A 208 11.70 -5.59 3.89
CA LEU A 208 10.28 -5.24 3.79
C LEU A 208 9.69 -4.88 5.16
N LYS A 209 10.10 -5.57 6.23
CA LYS A 209 9.72 -5.24 7.62
C LYS A 209 9.89 -3.75 7.85
N TYR A 210 8.86 -3.15 8.42
CA TYR A 210 8.81 -1.75 8.77
C TYR A 210 8.30 -1.58 10.19
N ARG A 211 8.29 -0.34 10.69
CA ARG A 211 7.79 -0.04 12.03
C ARG A 211 6.27 -0.25 12.07
N GLU A 212 5.75 -0.82 13.16
CA GLU A 212 4.36 -1.29 13.25
C GLU A 212 3.30 -0.20 13.23
N ASP A 213 3.69 0.99 13.68
CA ASP A 213 2.88 2.20 13.69
C ASP A 213 2.83 2.89 12.33
N ARG A 214 3.54 2.39 11.30
CA ARG A 214 3.54 2.95 9.94
C ARG A 214 2.57 2.21 9.02
N THR A 215 2.38 2.77 7.82
CA THR A 215 1.59 2.16 6.76
C THR A 215 2.03 0.71 6.49
N ARG A 216 1.08 -0.19 6.63
CA ARG A 216 1.24 -1.62 6.51
C ARG A 216 1.14 -2.02 5.05
N THR A 217 2.22 -2.60 4.53
CA THR A 217 2.34 -2.95 3.11
C THR A 217 2.21 -4.45 2.92
N ILE A 218 1.41 -4.83 1.92
CA ILE A 218 1.17 -6.22 1.54
C ILE A 218 1.52 -6.39 0.05
N ALA A 219 2.23 -7.46 -0.27
CA ALA A 219 2.46 -7.91 -1.64
C ALA A 219 2.16 -9.41 -1.77
N ILE A 220 1.53 -9.83 -2.86
CA ILE A 220 1.11 -11.23 -3.07
C ILE A 220 2.04 -11.92 -4.07
N SER A 221 2.47 -13.14 -3.74
CA SER A 221 3.22 -14.01 -4.66
C SER A 221 2.68 -15.42 -4.65
N TRP A 222 3.00 -16.21 -5.66
CA TRP A 222 2.74 -17.64 -5.65
C TRP A 222 3.99 -18.41 -5.23
N ALA A 223 3.92 -19.12 -4.09
CA ALA A 223 5.01 -19.97 -3.64
C ALA A 223 4.87 -21.42 -4.15
N ILE A 224 5.99 -21.99 -4.59
CA ILE A 224 6.12 -23.40 -4.98
C ILE A 224 7.07 -24.09 -4.00
N ASN A 225 6.56 -25.11 -3.30
CA ASN A 225 7.34 -25.92 -2.37
C ASN A 225 8.18 -26.99 -3.11
N LYS A 226 9.33 -27.36 -2.52
CA LYS A 226 10.29 -28.31 -3.11
C LYS A 226 9.72 -29.71 -3.37
N GLU A 227 8.70 -30.13 -2.62
CA GLU A 227 8.15 -31.49 -2.67
C GLU A 227 7.08 -31.69 -3.77
N GLY A 228 6.86 -30.70 -4.64
CA GLY A 228 5.82 -30.75 -5.67
C GLY A 228 4.41 -30.51 -5.12
N GLY A 229 4.27 -30.30 -3.80
CA GLY A 229 3.06 -29.76 -3.20
C GLY A 229 2.85 -28.31 -3.66
N VAL A 230 1.70 -28.04 -4.27
CA VAL A 230 1.26 -26.67 -4.55
C VAL A 230 0.42 -26.23 -3.39
N SER A 231 0.90 -25.26 -2.62
CA SER A 231 0.17 -24.71 -1.49
C SER A 231 0.33 -23.20 -1.43
N LYS A 232 -0.81 -22.55 -1.64
CA LYS A 232 -1.20 -21.21 -1.21
C LYS A 232 -0.46 -20.02 -1.83
N GLU A 233 -1.24 -18.97 -2.00
CA GLU A 233 -0.78 -17.60 -2.04
C GLU A 233 0.16 -17.33 -0.87
N PHE A 234 1.26 -16.65 -1.16
CA PHE A 234 2.22 -16.19 -0.17
C PHE A 234 2.04 -14.69 -0.01
N VAL A 235 1.75 -14.27 1.22
CA VAL A 235 1.50 -12.88 1.57
C VAL A 235 2.75 -12.31 2.21
N TRP A 236 3.42 -11.42 1.50
CA TRP A 236 4.54 -10.64 2.03
C TRP A 236 4.00 -9.48 2.87
N ARG A 237 4.56 -9.27 4.06
CA ARG A 237 4.08 -8.28 5.04
C ARG A 237 5.22 -7.44 5.57
N SER A 238 4.98 -6.14 5.69
CA SER A 238 5.87 -5.22 6.39
C SER A 238 5.66 -5.19 7.92
N TYR A 239 4.68 -5.93 8.43
CA TYR A 239 4.23 -5.92 9.83
C TYR A 239 4.02 -7.34 10.35
N ASP A 240 4.05 -7.48 11.67
CA ASP A 240 3.92 -8.76 12.35
C ASP A 240 2.43 -9.19 12.35
N ASN A 241 2.16 -10.47 12.08
CA ASN A 241 0.82 -11.06 12.07
C ASN A 241 0.85 -12.30 12.98
N ASP A 242 0.78 -12.06 14.28
CA ASP A 242 0.82 -13.09 15.31
C ASP A 242 -0.56 -13.74 15.46
N PHE A 243 -0.90 -14.57 14.47
CA PHE A 243 -2.10 -15.39 14.49
C PHE A 243 -2.03 -16.39 15.66
N SER A 244 -2.81 -16.15 16.71
CA SER A 244 -3.10 -17.15 17.73
C SER A 244 -4.50 -17.72 17.45
N PRO A 245 -4.63 -19.01 17.07
CA PRO A 245 -5.94 -19.61 16.87
C PRO A 245 -6.69 -19.64 18.21
N LYS A 246 -7.62 -18.70 18.43
CA LYS A 246 -8.55 -18.80 19.56
C LYS A 246 -9.38 -20.07 19.36
N ALA A 247 -9.38 -20.95 20.36
CA ALA A 247 -9.85 -22.34 20.30
C ALA A 247 -11.34 -22.56 19.92
N HIS A 248 -12.12 -21.50 19.67
CA HIS A 248 -13.54 -21.60 19.35
C HIS A 248 -13.94 -21.22 17.91
N ASP A 249 -13.05 -20.62 17.10
CA ASP A 249 -13.37 -20.29 15.69
C ASP A 249 -12.80 -21.33 14.73
N SER A 250 -13.33 -22.55 14.80
CA SER A 250 -12.85 -23.67 13.96
C SER A 250 -13.24 -23.57 12.47
N ASN A 251 -13.89 -22.49 12.03
CA ASN A 251 -14.34 -22.32 10.63
C ASN A 251 -14.04 -20.94 10.00
N LEU A 252 -13.37 -20.00 10.69
CA LEU A 252 -12.92 -18.74 10.06
C LEU A 252 -11.51 -18.92 9.47
N TRP A 253 -11.35 -18.49 8.22
CA TRP A 253 -10.12 -18.58 7.40
C TRP A 253 -8.80 -18.28 8.16
N ASN A 254 -7.86 -19.23 8.15
CA ASN A 254 -6.49 -19.00 8.66
C ASN A 254 -5.70 -18.09 7.69
N PRO A 255 -5.09 -16.99 8.15
CA PRO A 255 -4.26 -16.12 7.31
C PRO A 255 -3.11 -16.89 6.69
N SER A 256 -2.86 -16.63 5.40
CA SER A 256 -1.80 -17.30 4.67
C SER A 256 -0.44 -16.89 5.23
N ASN A 257 0.38 -17.89 5.61
CA ASN A 257 1.74 -17.72 6.13
C ASN A 257 1.90 -16.62 7.20
N ALA A 258 0.99 -16.59 8.18
CA ALA A 258 1.06 -15.70 9.33
C ALA A 258 2.36 -15.89 10.14
N GLY A 259 2.75 -14.86 10.88
CA GLY A 259 3.98 -14.78 11.65
C GLY A 259 4.63 -13.39 11.58
N PRO A 260 5.90 -13.28 11.99
CA PRO A 260 6.63 -12.02 11.99
C PRO A 260 6.72 -11.38 10.59
N ALA A 261 6.86 -10.06 10.57
CA ALA A 261 7.13 -9.27 9.38
C ALA A 261 8.36 -9.79 8.64
N HIS A 262 8.29 -9.75 7.31
CA HIS A 262 9.33 -10.35 6.48
C HIS A 262 10.56 -9.47 6.42
N THR A 263 11.71 -10.00 6.82
CA THR A 263 13.02 -9.35 6.72
C THR A 263 13.67 -9.50 5.34
N THR A 264 12.96 -10.14 4.40
CA THR A 264 13.36 -10.25 2.99
C THR A 264 13.52 -8.87 2.36
N ALA A 265 14.55 -8.69 1.53
CA ALA A 265 14.84 -7.38 0.95
C ALA A 265 13.72 -6.90 0.03
N ILE A 266 13.43 -5.60 0.04
CA ILE A 266 12.32 -5.01 -0.73
C ILE A 266 12.43 -5.38 -2.22
N TRP A 267 13.63 -5.34 -2.80
CA TRP A 267 13.84 -5.67 -4.22
C TRP A 267 13.55 -7.15 -4.53
N GLU A 268 13.77 -8.07 -3.59
CA GLU A 268 13.46 -9.49 -3.75
C GLU A 268 11.95 -9.72 -3.76
N VAL A 269 11.23 -9.05 -2.85
CA VAL A 269 9.76 -9.09 -2.78
C VAL A 269 9.15 -8.49 -4.04
N ALA A 270 9.64 -7.34 -4.49
CA ALA A 270 9.25 -6.68 -5.74
C ALA A 270 9.43 -7.61 -6.95
N ARG A 271 10.56 -8.34 -7.02
CA ARG A 271 10.77 -9.36 -8.05
C ARG A 271 9.85 -10.57 -7.90
N ALA A 272 9.59 -11.04 -6.68
CA ALA A 272 8.73 -12.19 -6.43
C ALA A 272 7.30 -11.94 -6.90
N THR A 273 6.72 -10.80 -6.50
CA THR A 273 5.34 -10.44 -6.86
C THR A 273 5.16 -10.24 -8.37
N THR A 274 6.19 -9.77 -9.08
CA THR A 274 6.14 -9.50 -10.54
C THR A 274 6.71 -10.60 -11.43
N ALA A 275 7.08 -11.76 -10.88
CA ALA A 275 7.74 -12.85 -11.62
C ALA A 275 6.78 -13.62 -12.55
N ALA A 276 6.18 -12.93 -13.52
CA ALA A 276 5.17 -13.47 -14.41
C ALA A 276 5.77 -14.54 -15.33
N PRO A 277 5.16 -15.75 -15.43
CA PRO A 277 5.66 -16.80 -16.28
C PRO A 277 5.90 -16.33 -17.73
N ARG A 278 6.98 -16.81 -18.36
CA ARG A 278 7.47 -16.42 -19.70
C ARG A 278 7.97 -14.98 -19.84
N TYR A 279 7.54 -14.05 -18.99
CA TYR A 279 8.04 -12.67 -18.97
C TYR A 279 9.28 -12.53 -18.10
N PHE A 280 9.24 -13.07 -16.89
CA PHE A 280 10.29 -12.98 -15.90
C PHE A 280 10.67 -14.36 -15.37
N GLU A 281 11.94 -14.52 -15.03
CA GLU A 281 12.43 -15.71 -14.34
C GLU A 281 11.96 -15.68 -12.87
N SER A 282 11.42 -16.80 -12.40
CA SER A 282 11.10 -17.01 -10.99
C SER A 282 12.28 -16.69 -10.07
N ILE A 283 12.01 -16.23 -8.86
CA ILE A 283 13.03 -15.99 -7.84
C ILE A 283 13.02 -17.07 -6.78
N LYS A 284 14.18 -17.40 -6.21
CA LYS A 284 14.29 -18.34 -5.09
C LYS A 284 14.68 -17.57 -3.83
N ILE A 285 13.83 -17.60 -2.82
CA ILE A 285 14.03 -16.91 -1.54
C ILE A 285 13.86 -17.95 -0.44
N ILE A 286 14.84 -18.05 0.47
CA ILE A 286 14.85 -18.99 1.61
C ILE A 286 14.44 -20.42 1.19
N GLY A 287 15.05 -20.91 0.10
CA GLY A 287 14.81 -22.27 -0.39
C GLY A 287 13.47 -22.52 -1.12
N ARG A 288 12.55 -21.55 -1.18
CA ARG A 288 11.27 -21.62 -1.89
C ARG A 288 11.34 -20.86 -3.22
N LYS A 289 10.59 -21.33 -4.22
CA LYS A 289 10.51 -20.69 -5.54
C LYS A 289 9.24 -19.83 -5.60
N PHE A 290 9.37 -18.59 -6.04
CA PHE A 290 8.27 -17.63 -6.14
C PHE A 290 8.01 -17.22 -7.58
N LEU A 291 6.73 -17.10 -7.91
CA LEU A 291 6.16 -16.59 -9.15
C LEU A 291 5.18 -15.45 -8.85
N ASP A 292 4.74 -14.79 -9.91
CA ASP A 292 3.77 -13.70 -9.85
C ASP A 292 2.49 -14.09 -9.09
N GLY A 293 2.04 -13.20 -8.20
CA GLY A 293 0.82 -13.39 -7.42
C GLY A 293 -0.46 -13.36 -8.25
N GLY A 294 -0.42 -12.82 -9.48
CA GLY A 294 -1.55 -12.82 -10.42
C GLY A 294 -2.02 -14.21 -10.80
N MET A 295 -1.18 -15.22 -10.57
CA MET A 295 -1.51 -16.62 -10.75
C MET A 295 -2.44 -17.21 -9.68
N VAL A 296 -2.56 -16.54 -8.52
CA VAL A 296 -3.34 -17.01 -7.37
C VAL A 296 -4.41 -16.01 -6.93
N ALA A 297 -4.08 -14.72 -6.93
CA ALA A 297 -4.97 -13.66 -6.50
C ALA A 297 -4.61 -12.35 -7.21
N ASN A 298 -5.00 -12.21 -8.48
CA ASN A 298 -4.70 -11.00 -9.25
C ASN A 298 -5.33 -9.74 -8.64
N ASN A 299 -6.52 -9.89 -8.04
CA ASN A 299 -7.12 -8.89 -7.18
C ASN A 299 -6.89 -9.29 -5.70
N PRO A 300 -6.06 -8.54 -4.93
CA PRO A 300 -5.75 -8.89 -3.54
C PRO A 300 -6.83 -8.47 -2.54
N SER A 301 -7.96 -7.87 -2.97
CA SER A 301 -8.97 -7.31 -2.07
C SER A 301 -9.52 -8.31 -1.05
N LEU A 302 -9.80 -9.56 -1.45
CA LEU A 302 -10.30 -10.59 -0.53
C LEU A 302 -9.26 -10.97 0.54
N ILE A 303 -8.00 -11.08 0.16
CA ILE A 303 -6.90 -11.40 1.08
C ILE A 303 -6.72 -10.25 2.07
N ALA A 304 -6.65 -9.02 1.56
CA ALA A 304 -6.48 -7.82 2.38
C ALA A 304 -7.61 -7.67 3.40
N ILE A 305 -8.87 -7.76 2.99
CA ILE A 305 -10.00 -7.57 3.92
C ILE A 305 -10.04 -8.64 5.02
N ARG A 306 -9.80 -9.91 4.67
CA ARG A 306 -9.77 -11.02 5.64
C ARG A 306 -8.65 -10.84 6.64
N GLU A 307 -7.47 -10.49 6.15
CA GLU A 307 -6.30 -10.27 6.98
C GLU A 307 -6.52 -9.13 7.98
N ILE A 308 -7.06 -8.01 7.50
CA ILE A 308 -7.25 -6.82 8.34
C ILE A 308 -8.40 -7.04 9.32
N HIS A 309 -9.52 -7.62 8.88
CA HIS A 309 -10.62 -7.99 9.77
C HIS A 309 -10.15 -8.95 10.87
N HIS A 310 -9.29 -9.92 10.53
CA HIS A 310 -8.74 -10.83 11.53
C HIS A 310 -7.82 -10.13 12.54
N LEU A 311 -6.96 -9.22 12.08
CA LEU A 311 -5.98 -8.54 12.94
C LEU A 311 -6.61 -7.54 13.90
N HIS A 312 -7.63 -6.80 13.46
CA HIS A 312 -8.22 -5.72 14.28
C HIS A 312 -9.55 -6.14 14.90
N GLY A 313 -10.25 -7.13 14.35
CA GLY A 313 -11.63 -7.44 14.75
C GLY A 313 -12.62 -6.31 14.44
N LEU A 314 -12.21 -5.31 13.66
CA LEU A 314 -12.97 -4.10 13.36
C LEU A 314 -13.29 -4.00 11.86
N VAL A 315 -14.40 -3.32 11.57
CA VAL A 315 -14.81 -2.98 10.21
C VAL A 315 -13.99 -1.78 9.73
N PRO A 316 -13.29 -1.87 8.58
CA PRO A 316 -12.54 -0.74 8.03
C PRO A 316 -13.45 0.46 7.73
N ALA A 317 -12.96 1.67 7.98
CA ALA A 317 -13.70 2.91 7.71
C ALA A 317 -13.73 3.30 6.22
N LEU A 318 -12.77 2.81 5.43
CA LEU A 318 -12.68 3.05 4.00
C LEU A 318 -11.98 1.88 3.31
N PHE A 319 -12.57 1.38 2.22
CA PHE A 319 -11.96 0.34 1.38
C PHE A 319 -11.99 0.74 -0.08
N VAL A 320 -10.81 0.87 -0.69
CA VAL A 320 -10.64 1.23 -2.09
C VAL A 320 -9.87 0.14 -2.82
N SER A 321 -10.46 -0.38 -3.89
CA SER A 321 -9.82 -1.34 -4.80
C SER A 321 -9.68 -0.72 -6.18
N ILE A 322 -8.46 -0.66 -6.70
CA ILE A 322 -8.16 -0.07 -8.01
C ILE A 322 -7.66 -1.16 -8.96
N GLY A 323 -8.38 -1.32 -10.07
CA GLY A 323 -8.10 -2.31 -11.11
C GLY A 323 -7.25 -1.79 -12.27
N THR A 324 -6.87 -2.72 -13.14
CA THR A 324 -5.97 -2.50 -14.30
C THR A 324 -6.66 -2.72 -15.65
N GLY A 325 -7.98 -2.56 -15.69
CA GLY A 325 -8.80 -2.73 -16.89
C GLY A 325 -9.86 -3.82 -16.71
N LEU A 326 -11.09 -3.53 -17.13
CA LEU A 326 -12.17 -4.53 -17.14
C LEU A 326 -12.34 -5.12 -18.54
N LYS A 327 -12.14 -6.44 -18.67
CA LYS A 327 -12.56 -7.16 -19.87
C LYS A 327 -14.04 -7.47 -19.73
N VAL A 328 -14.90 -6.72 -20.43
CA VAL A 328 -16.33 -7.04 -20.48
C VAL A 328 -16.48 -8.39 -21.19
N SER A 329 -16.90 -9.43 -20.46
CA SER A 329 -17.20 -10.71 -21.10
C SER A 329 -18.49 -10.57 -21.92
N ALA A 330 -18.48 -11.09 -23.14
CA ALA A 330 -19.70 -11.28 -23.94
C ALA A 330 -20.75 -12.16 -23.21
N ASP A 331 -20.34 -12.90 -22.18
CA ASP A 331 -21.19 -13.74 -21.35
C ASP A 331 -22.02 -12.98 -20.30
N ALA A 332 -21.78 -11.67 -20.10
CA ALA A 332 -22.66 -10.83 -19.28
C ALA A 332 -24.09 -10.73 -19.87
N GLN A 333 -24.31 -11.26 -21.08
CA GLN A 333 -25.62 -11.38 -21.73
C GLN A 333 -26.25 -12.79 -21.65
N LYS A 334 -25.59 -13.78 -21.03
CA LYS A 334 -26.16 -15.13 -20.85
C LYS A 334 -25.94 -15.64 -19.44
N ASN A 335 -27.02 -15.64 -18.66
CA ASN A 335 -27.16 -16.47 -17.46
C ASN A 335 -26.82 -17.92 -17.82
N GLY A 336 -25.69 -18.43 -17.33
CA GLY A 336 -25.28 -19.80 -17.63
C GLY A 336 -24.14 -20.26 -16.73
N ILE A 337 -24.41 -21.31 -15.96
CA ILE A 337 -23.47 -22.07 -15.14
C ILE A 337 -22.20 -22.40 -15.96
N PRO A 338 -20.98 -22.27 -15.40
CA PRO A 338 -19.76 -22.62 -16.12
C PRO A 338 -19.78 -24.09 -16.54
N ARG A 339 -19.62 -24.35 -17.85
CA ARG A 339 -19.41 -25.71 -18.38
C ARG A 339 -17.97 -26.14 -18.14
N GLU A 340 -17.79 -27.29 -17.50
CA GLU A 340 -16.48 -27.95 -17.42
C GLU A 340 -15.98 -28.34 -18.82
N PRO A 341 -14.69 -28.12 -19.15
CA PRO A 341 -14.12 -28.55 -20.42
C PRO A 341 -13.85 -30.07 -20.41
N ASN A 342 -14.65 -30.82 -21.15
CA ASN A 342 -14.36 -32.22 -21.51
C ASN A 342 -13.15 -32.28 -22.46
N GLY A 343 -11.98 -32.60 -21.92
CA GLY A 343 -10.76 -32.87 -22.69
C GLY A 343 -10.30 -34.31 -22.53
N ASN A 344 -10.58 -35.16 -23.52
CA ASN A 344 -10.01 -36.50 -23.65
C ASN A 344 -8.47 -36.41 -23.84
N ILE A 345 -7.70 -36.93 -22.88
CA ILE A 345 -6.24 -37.05 -22.98
C ILE A 345 -5.89 -38.48 -23.40
N LYS A 346 -5.21 -38.61 -24.55
CA LYS A 346 -4.60 -39.86 -25.01
C LYS A 346 -3.60 -40.39 -23.97
N SER A 347 -3.67 -41.70 -23.74
CA SER A 347 -2.92 -42.51 -22.77
C SER A 347 -1.42 -42.20 -22.69
N LEU A 348 -0.95 -41.75 -21.52
CA LEU A 348 0.46 -41.68 -21.15
C LEU A 348 0.89 -42.97 -20.41
N ARG A 349 2.00 -43.58 -20.84
CA ARG A 349 2.59 -44.81 -20.27
C ARG A 349 2.81 -44.73 -18.74
N ARG A 350 2.57 -45.86 -18.06
CA ARG A 350 2.74 -46.06 -16.60
C ARG A 350 4.10 -45.56 -16.11
N ALA A 351 4.11 -44.81 -15.02
CA ALA A 351 5.33 -44.31 -14.36
C ALA A 351 5.98 -45.42 -13.53
N ALA A 352 7.31 -45.54 -13.59
CA ALA A 352 8.06 -46.63 -12.94
C ALA A 352 8.55 -46.29 -11.52
N THR A 353 8.56 -45.01 -11.12
CA THR A 353 9.05 -44.56 -9.80
C THR A 353 8.17 -43.47 -9.19
N ARG A 354 8.21 -43.29 -7.85
CA ARG A 354 7.49 -42.19 -7.15
C ARG A 354 7.98 -40.81 -7.61
N ASP A 355 9.25 -40.68 -7.96
CA ASP A 355 9.83 -39.42 -8.45
C ASP A 355 9.38 -39.09 -9.88
N ASP A 356 9.17 -40.09 -10.73
CA ASP A 356 8.57 -39.89 -12.06
C ASP A 356 7.11 -39.45 -11.97
N VAL A 357 6.35 -39.98 -11.00
CA VAL A 357 4.97 -39.54 -10.75
C VAL A 357 4.95 -38.08 -10.32
N ARG A 358 5.81 -37.67 -9.38
CA ARG A 358 5.93 -36.27 -8.93
C ARG A 358 6.38 -35.35 -10.05
N ARG A 359 7.38 -35.74 -10.84
CA ARG A 359 7.90 -34.95 -11.97
C ARG A 359 6.85 -34.84 -13.09
N LYS A 360 6.09 -35.90 -13.37
CA LYS A 360 4.97 -35.87 -14.33
C LYS A 360 3.77 -35.05 -13.83
N GLN A 361 3.43 -35.10 -12.54
CA GLN A 361 2.40 -34.24 -11.94
C GLN A 361 2.81 -32.77 -11.96
N PHE A 362 4.06 -32.48 -11.58
CA PHE A 362 4.63 -31.15 -11.67
C PHE A 362 4.61 -30.64 -13.11
N LEU A 363 5.07 -31.44 -14.08
CA LEU A 363 5.09 -31.09 -15.49
C LEU A 363 3.68 -30.92 -16.07
N LYS A 364 2.72 -31.80 -15.72
CA LYS A 364 1.30 -31.67 -16.09
C LYS A 364 0.72 -30.35 -15.57
N LYS A 365 0.93 -30.05 -14.29
CA LYS A 365 0.48 -28.81 -13.66
C LYS A 365 1.16 -27.58 -14.28
N TYR A 366 2.44 -27.68 -14.62
CA TYR A 366 3.19 -26.62 -15.31
C TYR A 366 2.68 -26.39 -16.75
N ILE A 367 2.25 -27.45 -17.45
CA ILE A 367 1.64 -27.37 -18.78
C ILE A 367 0.22 -26.79 -18.70
N GLU A 368 -0.59 -27.19 -17.72
CA GLU A 368 -1.93 -26.61 -17.45
C GLU A 368 -1.83 -25.12 -17.10
N ILE A 369 -0.90 -24.75 -16.20
CA ILE A 369 -0.51 -23.37 -15.94
C ILE A 369 -0.15 -22.67 -17.27
N GLY A 370 0.66 -23.29 -18.12
CA GLY A 370 1.05 -22.73 -19.42
C GLY A 370 -0.11 -22.47 -20.40
N LYS A 371 -1.27 -23.11 -20.23
CA LYS A 371 -2.47 -22.94 -21.08
C LYS A 371 -3.42 -21.86 -20.57
N GLU A 372 -3.61 -21.74 -19.26
CA GLU A 372 -4.63 -20.84 -18.68
C GLU A 372 -4.08 -19.62 -17.92
N TRP A 373 -2.76 -19.54 -17.68
CA TRP A 373 -2.16 -18.45 -16.89
C TRP A 373 -2.54 -17.04 -17.34
N LYS A 374 -2.68 -16.81 -18.66
CA LYS A 374 -3.06 -15.49 -19.19
C LYS A 374 -4.42 -15.06 -18.67
N ASN A 375 -5.37 -16.00 -18.52
CA ASN A 375 -6.70 -15.69 -18.02
C ASN A 375 -6.63 -15.31 -16.54
N TRP A 376 -5.91 -16.07 -15.71
CA TRP A 376 -5.76 -15.74 -14.29
C TRP A 376 -5.05 -14.41 -14.04
N MET A 377 -4.01 -14.11 -14.82
CA MET A 377 -3.27 -12.85 -14.72
C MET A 377 -4.00 -11.60 -15.25
N VAL A 378 -5.11 -11.77 -15.96
CA VAL A 378 -5.94 -10.64 -16.45
C VAL A 378 -7.32 -10.62 -15.83
N ASP A 379 -7.67 -11.63 -15.04
CA ASP A 379 -8.97 -11.75 -14.40
C ASP A 379 -8.96 -11.06 -13.03
N CYS A 380 -9.40 -9.82 -13.03
CA CYS A 380 -9.49 -8.97 -11.84
C CYS A 380 -10.84 -9.09 -11.10
N GLU A 381 -11.84 -9.73 -11.71
CA GLU A 381 -13.22 -9.84 -11.23
C GLU A 381 -13.71 -11.30 -11.13
N GLY A 382 -12.80 -12.26 -11.23
CA GLY A 382 -13.02 -13.69 -11.42
C GLY A 382 -13.59 -14.48 -10.25
N MET A 383 -13.05 -15.68 -10.02
CA MET A 383 -13.54 -16.68 -9.06
C MET A 383 -13.72 -16.17 -7.61
N ASN A 384 -13.18 -14.98 -7.28
CA ASN A 384 -13.35 -14.26 -6.01
C ASN A 384 -13.79 -12.77 -6.17
N GLY A 385 -14.36 -12.39 -7.32
CA GLY A 385 -14.75 -11.02 -7.67
C GLY A 385 -15.96 -10.48 -6.91
N THR A 386 -16.93 -9.89 -7.61
CA THR A 386 -18.10 -9.20 -7.00
C THR A 386 -18.88 -10.07 -5.99
N ASN A 387 -18.82 -11.39 -6.09
CA ASN A 387 -19.44 -12.34 -5.15
C ASN A 387 -18.50 -12.87 -4.05
N GLY A 388 -17.19 -12.61 -4.13
CA GLY A 388 -16.19 -13.03 -3.15
C GLY A 388 -15.86 -11.92 -2.15
N TRP A 389 -15.04 -10.94 -2.56
CA TRP A 389 -14.56 -9.90 -1.64
C TRP A 389 -15.66 -8.95 -1.17
N ARG A 390 -16.57 -8.49 -2.07
CA ARG A 390 -17.70 -7.66 -1.65
C ARG A 390 -18.71 -8.43 -0.79
N GLY A 391 -18.89 -9.71 -1.07
CA GLY A 391 -19.69 -10.61 -0.24
C GLY A 391 -19.13 -10.69 1.19
N HIS A 392 -17.80 -10.84 1.30
CA HIS A 392 -17.12 -10.82 2.59
C HIS A 392 -17.22 -9.46 3.29
N CYS A 393 -17.03 -8.34 2.56
CA CYS A 393 -17.24 -6.99 3.10
C CYS A 393 -18.65 -6.85 3.69
N ARG A 394 -19.69 -7.29 2.97
CA ARG A 394 -21.07 -7.27 3.50
C ARG A 394 -21.22 -8.17 4.74
N ALA A 395 -20.60 -9.34 4.75
CA ALA A 395 -20.68 -10.28 5.87
C ALA A 395 -20.05 -9.71 7.16
N ILE A 396 -19.03 -8.88 7.04
CA ILE A 396 -18.42 -8.18 8.18
C ILE A 396 -19.06 -6.82 8.47
N GLY A 397 -20.12 -6.42 7.75
CA GLY A 397 -20.82 -5.14 7.95
C GLY A 397 -20.24 -3.94 7.20
N LEU A 398 -19.28 -4.12 6.30
CA LEU A 398 -18.77 -3.07 5.42
C LEU A 398 -19.70 -2.88 4.20
N THR A 399 -20.77 -2.09 4.39
CA THR A 399 -21.75 -1.75 3.34
C THR A 399 -21.53 -0.37 2.73
N GLU A 400 -20.90 0.54 3.48
CA GLU A 400 -20.60 1.90 3.06
C GLU A 400 -19.09 2.09 2.84
N HIS A 401 -18.72 3.17 2.15
CA HIS A 401 -17.32 3.51 1.85
C HIS A 401 -16.49 2.39 1.20
N LEU A 402 -17.17 1.54 0.42
CA LEU A 402 -16.60 0.40 -0.30
C LEU A 402 -16.57 0.69 -1.81
N TYR A 403 -15.38 0.98 -2.35
CA TYR A 403 -15.23 1.42 -3.74
C TYR A 403 -14.37 0.47 -4.56
N ARG A 404 -14.83 0.19 -5.78
CA ARG A 404 -14.07 -0.49 -6.83
C ARG A 404 -13.96 0.45 -8.01
N LEU A 405 -12.75 0.82 -8.36
CA LEU A 405 -12.44 1.68 -9.49
C LEU A 405 -11.66 0.84 -10.49
N ASN A 406 -12.29 0.45 -11.58
CA ASN A 406 -11.63 -0.33 -12.62
C ASN A 406 -11.88 0.35 -13.95
N VAL A 407 -10.81 0.77 -14.63
CA VAL A 407 -10.92 1.54 -15.87
C VAL A 407 -11.62 0.68 -16.93
N GLU A 408 -12.80 1.13 -17.35
CA GLU A 408 -13.60 0.50 -18.39
C GLU A 408 -13.09 0.90 -19.79
N GLY A 409 -13.59 0.22 -20.83
CA GLY A 409 -13.20 0.50 -22.22
C GLY A 409 -11.99 -0.31 -22.68
N ASP A 410 -11.16 0.27 -23.55
CA ASP A 410 -10.15 -0.47 -24.31
C ASP A 410 -8.84 -0.71 -23.55
N LEU A 411 -8.72 -0.26 -22.29
CA LEU A 411 -7.52 -0.48 -21.49
C LEU A 411 -7.16 -1.98 -21.39
N HIS A 412 -8.16 -2.86 -21.33
CA HIS A 412 -7.97 -4.30 -21.24
C HIS A 412 -7.32 -4.91 -22.49
N THR A 413 -7.35 -4.22 -23.63
CA THR A 413 -6.80 -4.69 -24.91
C THR A 413 -5.27 -4.57 -24.97
N ILE A 414 -4.68 -3.72 -24.12
CA ILE A 414 -3.23 -3.52 -24.05
C ILE A 414 -2.56 -4.80 -23.51
N PRO A 415 -1.58 -5.36 -24.23
CA PRO A 415 -0.75 -6.44 -23.71
C PRO A 415 -0.02 -6.04 -22.41
N LEU A 416 0.16 -7.00 -21.50
CA LEU A 416 0.82 -6.77 -20.20
C LEU A 416 2.25 -6.21 -20.29
N ASP A 417 2.89 -6.35 -21.45
CA ASP A 417 4.27 -5.99 -21.75
C ASP A 417 4.39 -4.98 -22.89
N ASP A 418 3.31 -4.30 -23.26
CA ASP A 418 3.33 -3.30 -24.32
C ASP A 418 4.12 -2.06 -23.89
N TRP A 419 5.13 -1.67 -24.67
CA TRP A 419 5.94 -0.48 -24.38
C TRP A 419 6.45 0.12 -25.68
N ARG A 420 5.70 1.08 -26.21
CA ARG A 420 5.94 1.70 -27.51
C ARG A 420 6.02 3.23 -27.38
N PRO A 421 7.00 3.89 -28.03
CA PRO A 421 8.24 3.32 -28.57
C PRO A 421 9.07 2.62 -27.49
N SER A 422 9.97 1.70 -27.87
CA SER A 422 10.68 0.84 -26.91
C SER A 422 11.60 1.59 -25.94
N ASP A 423 12.00 2.81 -26.25
CA ASP A 423 12.87 3.66 -25.44
C ASP A 423 12.10 4.56 -24.46
N THR A 424 10.89 5.01 -24.82
CA THR A 424 10.12 5.99 -24.04
C THR A 424 8.78 5.49 -23.50
N GLY A 425 8.18 4.48 -24.14
CA GLY A 425 6.83 3.98 -23.84
C GLY A 425 5.71 4.98 -24.10
N GLU A 426 6.01 6.10 -24.77
CA GLU A 426 5.14 7.27 -24.81
C GLU A 426 3.78 7.01 -25.49
N GLU A 427 3.73 6.24 -26.58
CA GLU A 427 2.47 5.87 -27.24
C GLU A 427 1.60 4.99 -26.33
N THR A 428 2.20 3.99 -25.69
CA THR A 428 1.48 3.12 -24.76
C THR A 428 0.95 3.92 -23.57
N LEU A 429 1.77 4.79 -22.98
CA LEU A 429 1.37 5.61 -21.84
C LEU A 429 0.28 6.62 -22.20
N LYS A 430 0.41 7.33 -23.34
CA LYS A 430 -0.63 8.24 -23.84
C LYS A 430 -1.97 7.54 -24.03
N PHE A 431 -1.97 6.34 -24.61
CA PHE A 431 -3.21 5.57 -24.75
C PHE A 431 -3.81 5.20 -23.38
N ILE A 432 -2.99 4.78 -22.42
CA ILE A 432 -3.44 4.51 -21.04
C ILE A 432 -4.04 5.77 -20.39
N GLU A 433 -3.37 6.92 -20.55
CA GLU A 433 -3.82 8.21 -20.03
C GLU A 433 -5.15 8.62 -20.63
N GLU A 434 -5.34 8.51 -21.95
CA GLU A 434 -6.59 8.83 -22.63
C GLU A 434 -7.76 7.96 -22.16
N GLN A 435 -7.57 6.64 -22.07
CA GLN A 435 -8.61 5.72 -21.58
C GLN A 435 -8.95 6.02 -20.12
N THR A 436 -7.92 6.27 -19.29
CA THR A 436 -8.13 6.61 -17.88
C THR A 436 -8.83 7.95 -17.73
N LYS A 437 -8.48 8.96 -18.52
CA LYS A 437 -9.12 10.28 -18.50
C LYS A 437 -10.60 10.19 -18.87
N ARG A 438 -10.96 9.39 -19.89
CA ARG A 438 -12.36 9.13 -20.24
C ARG A 438 -13.12 8.48 -19.10
N TYR A 439 -12.55 7.46 -18.47
CA TYR A 439 -13.15 6.80 -17.31
C TYR A 439 -13.35 7.76 -16.12
N LEU A 440 -12.33 8.57 -15.81
CA LEU A 440 -12.37 9.56 -14.73
C LEU A 440 -13.35 10.71 -14.99
N ALA A 441 -13.73 10.96 -16.25
CA ALA A 441 -14.76 11.96 -16.59
C ALA A 441 -16.19 11.47 -16.26
N GLY A 442 -16.38 10.17 -15.99
CA GLY A 442 -17.69 9.61 -15.64
C GLY A 442 -18.27 10.24 -14.35
N PRO A 443 -19.56 10.66 -14.32
CA PRO A 443 -20.18 11.27 -13.14
C PRO A 443 -20.09 10.38 -11.89
N ARG A 444 -20.46 9.10 -12.03
CA ARG A 444 -20.38 8.11 -10.95
C ARG A 444 -18.96 7.93 -10.40
N VAL A 445 -17.95 7.95 -11.28
CA VAL A 445 -16.55 7.81 -10.88
C VAL A 445 -16.09 9.05 -10.10
N ASN A 446 -16.49 10.24 -10.54
CA ASN A 446 -16.22 11.49 -9.83
C ASN A 446 -16.88 11.54 -8.44
N GLU A 447 -18.11 11.03 -8.32
CA GLU A 447 -18.80 10.89 -7.03
C GLU A 447 -18.06 9.94 -6.08
N TYR A 448 -17.60 8.79 -6.60
CA TYR A 448 -16.79 7.84 -5.83
C TYR A 448 -15.49 8.49 -5.36
N ILE A 449 -14.75 9.14 -6.26
CA ILE A 449 -13.50 9.82 -5.93
C ILE A 449 -13.72 10.91 -4.87
N THR A 450 -14.80 11.68 -5.00
CA THR A 450 -15.15 12.72 -4.02
C THR A 450 -15.45 12.10 -2.66
N SER A 451 -16.20 11.01 -2.62
CA SER A 451 -16.59 10.33 -1.38
C SER A 451 -15.40 9.65 -0.70
N ILE A 452 -14.50 9.03 -1.48
CA ILE A 452 -13.22 8.49 -1.00
C ILE A 452 -12.38 9.60 -0.38
N ALA A 453 -12.18 10.70 -1.12
CA ALA A 453 -11.34 11.80 -0.66
C ALA A 453 -11.87 12.46 0.61
N LYS A 454 -13.20 12.68 0.69
CA LYS A 454 -13.84 13.20 1.91
C LYS A 454 -13.56 12.30 3.11
N LYS A 455 -13.80 10.98 2.99
CA LYS A 455 -13.60 10.06 4.12
C LYS A 455 -12.12 9.94 4.50
N ALA A 456 -11.22 9.92 3.52
CA ALA A 456 -9.78 9.88 3.74
C ALA A 456 -9.28 11.13 4.49
N VAL A 457 -9.72 12.34 4.07
CA VAL A 457 -9.37 13.60 4.75
C VAL A 457 -9.94 13.66 6.15
N GLU A 458 -11.19 13.23 6.34
CA GLU A 458 -11.84 13.16 7.65
C GLU A 458 -11.02 12.32 8.64
N VAL A 459 -10.71 11.07 8.29
CA VAL A 459 -9.94 10.16 9.15
C VAL A 459 -8.54 10.70 9.39
N ARG A 460 -7.88 11.22 8.36
CA ARG A 460 -6.52 11.79 8.48
C ARG A 460 -6.49 13.02 9.39
N ARG A 461 -7.46 13.93 9.29
CA ARG A 461 -7.54 15.11 10.16
C ARG A 461 -7.85 14.74 11.61
N GLN A 462 -8.74 13.78 11.84
CA GLN A 462 -8.99 13.23 13.18
C GLN A 462 -7.69 12.66 13.79
N ARG A 463 -6.86 11.99 12.99
CA ARG A 463 -5.55 11.49 13.43
C ARG A 463 -4.54 12.61 13.65
N ALA A 464 -4.48 13.61 12.78
CA ALA A 464 -3.57 14.75 12.90
C ALA A 464 -3.78 15.57 14.18
N ALA A 465 -4.99 15.52 14.75
CA ALA A 465 -5.30 16.08 16.07
C ALA A 465 -4.75 15.24 17.25
N THR A 466 -4.18 14.06 17.00
CA THR A 466 -3.57 13.19 18.03
C THR A 466 -2.05 13.28 18.00
N GLU A 467 -1.41 12.97 19.12
CA GLU A 467 0.04 13.01 19.26
C GLU A 467 0.78 11.89 18.53
N GLN A 468 0.09 10.78 18.25
CA GLN A 468 0.65 9.67 17.48
C GLN A 468 0.94 10.07 16.02
N TRP A 469 0.22 11.06 15.50
CA TRP A 469 0.36 11.49 14.12
C TRP A 469 1.75 11.99 13.78
N GLU A 470 2.37 12.75 14.68
CA GLU A 470 3.70 13.31 14.45
C GLU A 470 4.72 12.18 14.18
N ARG A 471 4.70 11.15 15.01
CA ARG A 471 5.53 9.95 14.83
C ARG A 471 5.19 9.21 13.53
N PHE A 472 3.90 9.09 13.20
CA PHE A 472 3.42 8.41 12.00
C PHE A 472 3.73 9.13 10.68
N ALA A 473 3.72 10.46 10.68
CA ALA A 473 3.89 11.27 9.48
C ALA A 473 5.37 11.53 9.20
N VAL A 474 6.14 11.95 10.22
CA VAL A 474 7.47 12.57 10.04
C VAL A 474 8.62 11.86 10.78
N ASP A 475 8.40 10.66 11.34
CA ASP A 475 9.44 9.87 12.03
C ASP A 475 10.09 10.49 13.27
N VAL A 476 9.37 11.36 13.99
CA VAL A 476 9.93 12.01 15.17
C VAL A 476 10.28 11.00 16.26
N ILE A 477 11.45 11.22 16.86
CA ILE A 477 11.88 10.61 18.11
C ILE A 477 12.10 11.74 19.10
N TYR A 478 11.67 11.56 20.34
CA TYR A 478 11.88 12.55 21.39
C TYR A 478 13.05 12.15 22.28
N ARG A 479 13.84 13.13 22.69
CA ARG A 479 14.92 12.93 23.67
C ARG A 479 14.70 13.89 24.82
N CYS A 480 14.68 13.35 26.04
CA CYS A 480 14.65 14.23 27.21
C CYS A 480 15.99 14.96 27.33
N PRO A 481 16.01 16.30 27.42
CA PRO A 481 17.25 17.09 27.52
C PRO A 481 17.96 16.94 28.86
N ASP A 482 17.24 16.50 29.89
CA ASP A 482 17.72 16.45 31.28
C ASP A 482 17.98 15.03 31.80
N CYS A 483 17.64 14.00 31.02
CA CYS A 483 17.96 12.61 31.34
C CYS A 483 19.02 12.09 30.37
N ASP A 484 19.97 11.31 30.85
CA ASP A 484 21.02 10.72 30.01
C ASP A 484 20.43 9.82 28.92
N ASN A 485 20.28 10.40 27.72
CA ASN A 485 19.95 9.73 26.46
C ASN A 485 18.67 8.87 26.41
N LYS A 486 17.70 9.08 27.32
CA LYS A 486 16.39 8.39 27.21
C LYS A 486 15.62 8.87 25.99
N LYS A 487 15.25 7.92 25.13
CA LYS A 487 14.45 8.13 23.92
C LYS A 487 13.00 7.75 24.16
N TYR A 488 12.10 8.60 23.69
CA TYR A 488 10.68 8.36 23.73
C TYR A 488 10.12 8.34 22.32
N ASP A 489 9.21 7.40 22.12
CA ASP A 489 8.67 7.15 20.80
C ASP A 489 7.57 8.14 20.41
N THR A 490 6.77 8.59 21.37
CA THR A 490 5.65 9.51 21.15
C THR A 490 5.76 10.71 22.08
N ARG A 491 5.12 11.82 21.68
CA ARG A 491 5.01 13.02 22.51
C ARG A 491 4.41 12.69 23.87
N ALA A 492 3.35 11.87 23.89
CA ALA A 492 2.67 11.42 25.09
C ALA A 492 3.61 10.68 26.06
N LYS A 493 4.45 9.77 25.57
CA LYS A 493 5.42 9.05 26.42
C LYS A 493 6.46 9.98 27.03
N LEU A 494 6.94 10.97 26.27
CA LEU A 494 7.83 12.00 26.83
C LEU A 494 7.07 12.86 27.85
N ARG A 495 5.82 13.25 27.57
CA ARG A 495 5.00 14.04 28.51
C ARG A 495 4.83 13.31 29.83
N GLU A 496 4.42 12.05 29.79
CA GLU A 496 4.24 11.22 30.97
C GLU A 496 5.53 11.14 31.80
N HIS A 497 6.69 11.01 31.13
CA HIS A 497 7.99 11.05 31.80
C HIS A 497 8.28 12.40 32.47
N LEU A 498 8.07 13.52 31.78
CA LEU A 498 8.30 14.87 32.30
C LEU A 498 7.35 15.23 33.47
N GLN A 499 6.10 14.76 33.43
CA GLN A 499 5.12 14.98 34.48
C GLN A 499 5.37 14.11 35.73
N LYS A 500 5.84 12.86 35.55
CA LYS A 500 6.16 11.98 36.68
C LYS A 500 7.31 12.51 37.52
N GLY A 501 8.31 13.14 36.90
CA GLY A 501 9.43 13.81 37.59
C GLY A 501 10.33 12.89 38.44
N THR A 502 10.13 11.58 38.41
CA THR A 502 10.87 10.60 39.23
C THR A 502 12.31 10.38 38.75
N GLU A 503 12.57 10.66 37.47
CA GLU A 503 13.87 10.44 36.82
C GLU A 503 14.53 11.75 36.35
N HIS A 504 13.81 12.87 36.40
CA HIS A 504 14.21 14.19 35.92
C HIS A 504 14.33 15.15 37.11
N ARG A 505 15.56 15.41 37.60
CA ARG A 505 15.94 16.37 38.68
C ARG A 505 15.01 16.47 39.92
N ARG A 506 14.07 15.54 40.11
CA ARG A 506 12.93 15.56 41.06
C ARG A 506 11.93 16.72 40.88
N GLN A 507 11.89 17.39 39.73
CA GLN A 507 10.92 18.48 39.47
C GLN A 507 9.80 18.00 38.54
N LYS A 508 8.56 18.10 39.02
CA LYS A 508 7.37 17.82 38.20
C LYS A 508 7.03 19.07 37.39
N ILE A 509 6.90 18.92 36.08
CA ILE A 509 6.42 19.98 35.20
C ILE A 509 4.90 19.81 35.07
N ALA A 510 4.14 20.84 35.46
CA ALA A 510 2.69 20.83 35.32
C ALA A 510 2.27 21.00 33.86
N ASP A 511 1.03 20.63 33.53
CA ASP A 511 0.44 20.97 32.24
C ASP A 511 0.42 22.49 32.04
N GLY A 512 0.90 22.93 30.88
CA GLY A 512 1.01 24.35 30.57
C GLY A 512 2.05 24.62 29.49
N ARG A 513 2.30 25.91 29.25
CA ARG A 513 3.20 26.39 28.21
C ARG A 513 4.62 25.83 28.31
N GLU A 514 5.18 25.78 29.52
CA GLU A 514 6.55 25.28 29.75
C GLU A 514 6.72 23.82 29.30
N LEU A 515 5.71 22.98 29.56
CA LEU A 515 5.73 21.58 29.16
C LEU A 515 5.70 21.44 27.63
N GLU A 516 4.81 22.17 26.96
CA GLU A 516 4.67 22.11 25.50
C GLU A 516 5.90 22.67 24.76
N GLU A 517 6.52 23.73 25.28
CA GLU A 517 7.79 24.26 24.76
C GLU A 517 8.92 23.23 24.91
N LYS A 518 9.04 22.57 26.06
CA LYS A 518 10.03 21.50 26.28
C LYS A 518 9.79 20.29 25.39
N LEU A 519 8.54 19.86 25.22
CA LEU A 519 8.19 18.76 24.31
C LEU A 519 8.55 19.09 22.86
N ASN A 520 8.34 20.34 22.43
CA ASN A 520 8.73 20.81 21.09
C ASN A 520 10.25 20.86 20.92
N ALA A 521 11.00 21.40 21.90
CA ALA A 521 12.46 21.46 21.87
C ALA A 521 13.13 20.07 21.93
N SER A 522 12.41 19.06 22.44
CA SER A 522 12.90 17.68 22.58
C SER A 522 12.75 16.84 21.30
N ARG A 523 12.21 17.41 20.22
CA ARG A 523 12.02 16.74 18.92
C ARG A 523 13.37 16.50 18.24
N SER A 524 13.58 15.27 17.79
CA SER A 524 14.66 14.89 16.88
C SER A 524 14.04 14.17 15.71
N PHE A 525 14.05 14.82 14.55
CA PHE A 525 13.71 14.18 13.28
C PHE A 525 14.88 13.25 12.89
N ARG A 526 14.57 12.02 12.46
CA ARG A 526 15.58 11.22 11.72
C ARG A 526 15.87 11.95 10.40
N PRO A 527 17.14 12.02 10.02
CA PRO A 527 17.85 13.27 9.71
C PRO A 527 17.12 14.12 8.67
N ASP A 528 17.12 15.43 8.94
CA ASP A 528 16.67 16.47 8.04
C ASP A 528 17.25 16.30 6.64
N ARG A 529 16.39 16.51 5.65
CA ARG A 529 16.75 16.76 4.25
C ARG A 529 17.98 17.67 4.24
N PRO A 530 19.03 17.37 3.45
CA PRO A 530 20.06 18.38 3.24
C PRO A 530 19.37 19.59 2.59
N VAL A 531 19.31 20.69 3.33
CA VAL A 531 19.16 22.02 2.74
C VAL A 531 20.22 22.06 1.66
N LYS A 532 19.80 22.23 0.40
CA LYS A 532 20.72 22.52 -0.69
C LYS A 532 21.50 23.78 -0.29
N THR A 533 22.67 23.61 0.29
CA THR A 533 23.63 24.70 0.38
C THR A 533 24.20 24.83 -1.02
N GLY A 534 23.77 25.88 -1.70
CA GLY A 534 24.34 26.26 -2.98
C GLY A 534 25.85 26.40 -2.84
N ARG A 535 26.57 25.71 -3.72
CA ARG A 535 27.86 26.13 -4.24
C ARG A 535 27.87 25.89 -5.73
#